data_AF-A0A7X0TT23-F1
#
_entry.id   AF-A0A7X0TT23-F1
#
_cell.length_a   1.000
_cell.length_b   1.000
_cell.length_c   1.000
_cell.angle_alpha   90.00
_cell.angle_beta   90.00
_cell.angle_gamma   90.00
#
_symmetry.space_group_name_H-M   'P 1'
#
loop_
_entity.id
_entity.type
_entity.pdbx_description
1 polymer ?
#
loop_
_entity_poly.entity_id
_entity_poly.type
_entity_poly.pdbx_seq_one_letter_code
_entity_poly.pdbx_strand_id
1 'polypeptide(L)'
;MQVYLLRSNAELDKVGEVILQLRPQYDLQSLKIQIEKQQKSGYQIAYIKQAEEVLCVAGFIIGEKLAWGKHIYIDDLVTSDKHRST
;
A
#
# COMPACT_ATOMS: atom_id res chain seq x y z
N MET A 1 3.80 15.47 -7.36
CA MET A 1 3.78 14.02 -7.67
C MET A 1 2.33 13.57 -7.66
N GLN A 2 1.92 12.73 -8.61
CA GLN A 2 0.55 12.23 -8.71
C GLN A 2 0.38 10.97 -7.86
N VAL A 3 -0.68 10.93 -7.05
CA VAL A 3 -1.05 9.76 -6.25
C VAL A 3 -2.05 8.91 -7.04
N TYR A 4 -1.82 7.60 -7.05
CA TYR A 4 -2.67 6.61 -7.70
C TYR A 4 -3.27 5.69 -6.63
N LEU A 5 -4.50 5.23 -6.87
CA LEU A 5 -5.09 4.14 -6.10
C LEU A 5 -4.91 2.83 -6.86
N LEU A 6 -4.49 1.77 -6.16
CA LEU A 6 -4.37 0.44 -6.73
C LEU A 6 -5.77 -0.12 -7.00
N ARG A 7 -6.19 -0.07 -8.26
CA ARG A 7 -7.52 -0.54 -8.72
C ARG A 7 -7.46 -1.84 -9.53
N SER A 8 -6.28 -2.22 -9.98
CA SER A 8 -6.06 -3.38 -10.83
C SER A 8 -4.73 -4.05 -10.50
N ASN A 9 -4.63 -5.35 -10.78
CA ASN A 9 -3.43 -6.13 -10.52
C ASN A 9 -2.21 -5.73 -11.37
N ALA A 10 -2.37 -4.88 -12.40
CA ALA A 10 -1.28 -4.46 -13.28
C ALA A 10 -0.07 -3.85 -12.55
N GLU A 11 -0.30 -3.15 -11.44
CA GLU A 11 0.76 -2.48 -10.66
C GLU A 11 1.01 -3.18 -9.32
N LEU A 12 0.30 -4.27 -9.04
CA LEU A 12 0.32 -4.93 -7.74
C LEU A 12 1.69 -5.55 -7.43
N ASP A 13 2.41 -6.05 -8.45
CA ASP A 13 3.74 -6.62 -8.24
C ASP A 13 4.73 -5.55 -7.77
N LYS A 14 4.81 -4.41 -8.48
CA LYS A 14 5.71 -3.30 -8.14
C LYS A 14 5.36 -2.64 -6.80
N VAL A 15 4.06 -2.49 -6.52
CA VAL A 15 3.59 -2.02 -5.21
C VAL A 15 3.98 -3.02 -4.12
N GLY A 16 3.83 -4.32 -4.37
CA GLY A 16 4.19 -5.39 -3.47
C GLY A 16 5.69 -5.39 -3.12
N GLU A 17 6.57 -5.20 -4.11
CA GLU A 17 8.02 -5.08 -3.90
C GLU A 17 8.38 -3.97 -2.91
N VAL A 18 7.68 -2.82 -2.96
CA VAL A 18 7.93 -1.72 -2.03
C VAL A 18 7.35 -2.02 -0.65
N ILE A 19 6.17 -2.66 -0.55
CA ILE A 19 5.60 -3.08 0.75
C ILE A 19 6.49 -4.11 1.44
N LEU A 20 7.12 -5.03 0.70
CA LEU A 20 8.03 -6.04 1.27
C LEU A 20 9.20 -5.42 2.03
N GLN A 21 9.63 -4.20 1.69
CA GLN A 21 10.65 -3.48 2.45
C GLN A 21 10.19 -3.13 3.88
N LEU A 22 8.88 -2.97 4.10
CA LEU A 22 8.27 -2.76 5.42
C LEU A 22 7.84 -4.08 6.09
N ARG A 23 7.47 -5.09 5.29
CA ARG A 23 6.89 -6.36 5.75
C ARG A 23 7.72 -7.58 5.27
N PRO A 24 8.98 -7.71 5.72
CA PRO A 24 9.92 -8.72 5.21
C PRO A 24 9.56 -10.17 5.58
N GLN A 25 8.53 -10.39 6.41
CA GLN A 25 8.03 -11.72 6.75
C GLN A 25 7.22 -12.39 5.63
N TYR A 26 6.83 -11.64 4.59
CA TYR A 26 6.12 -12.17 3.43
C TYR A 26 7.09 -12.39 2.26
N ASP A 27 6.66 -13.21 1.31
CA ASP A 27 7.13 -13.17 -0.08
C ASP A 27 6.09 -12.45 -0.95
N LEU A 28 6.42 -12.17 -2.21
CA LEU A 28 5.52 -11.41 -3.09
C LEU A 28 4.18 -12.12 -3.32
N GLN A 29 4.16 -13.45 -3.45
CA GLN A 29 2.91 -14.19 -3.69
C GLN A 29 2.04 -14.22 -2.43
N SER A 30 2.62 -14.53 -1.27
CA SER A 30 1.89 -14.55 0.00
C SER A 30 1.38 -13.16 0.40
N LEU A 31 2.16 -12.10 0.10
CA LEU A 31 1.73 -10.72 0.28
C LEU A 31 0.53 -10.38 -0.61
N LYS A 32 0.57 -10.73 -1.90
CA LYS A 32 -0.54 -10.46 -2.83
C LYS A 32 -1.84 -11.12 -2.39
N ILE A 33 -1.76 -12.39 -1.97
CA ILE A 33 -2.92 -13.12 -1.42
C ILE A 33 -3.48 -12.39 -0.19
N GLN A 34 -2.61 -11.91 0.69
CA GLN A 34 -3.01 -11.17 1.88
C GLN A 34 -3.66 -9.83 1.52
N ILE A 35 -3.10 -9.08 0.57
CA ILE A 35 -3.66 -7.81 0.08
C ILE A 35 -5.05 -8.05 -0.52
N GLU A 36 -5.21 -9.02 -1.41
CA GLU A 36 -6.51 -9.34 -2.02
C GLU A 36 -7.57 -9.72 -0.97
N LYS A 37 -7.16 -10.48 0.04
CA LYS A 37 -8.02 -10.83 1.18
C LYS A 37 -8.44 -9.57 1.96
N GLN A 38 -7.51 -8.67 2.25
CA GLN A 38 -7.80 -7.45 3.01
C GLN A 38 -8.60 -6.42 2.19
N GLN A 39 -8.40 -6.35 0.87
CA GLN A 39 -9.16 -5.48 -0.02
C GLN A 39 -10.66 -5.81 0.00
N LYS A 40 -11.01 -7.10 0.12
CA LYS A 40 -12.41 -7.53 0.35
C LYS A 40 -13.00 -6.99 1.65
N SER A 41 -12.16 -6.63 2.62
CA SER A 41 -12.54 -6.02 3.90
C SER A 41 -12.33 -4.50 3.94
N GLY A 42 -12.06 -3.86 2.79
CA GLY A 42 -11.97 -2.40 2.68
C GLY A 42 -10.56 -1.81 2.79
N TYR A 43 -9.51 -2.64 2.88
CA TYR A 43 -8.13 -2.18 2.76
C TYR A 43 -7.88 -1.61 1.36
N GLN A 44 -7.23 -0.46 1.30
CA GLN A 44 -6.93 0.27 0.09
C GLN A 44 -5.44 0.58 0.05
N ILE A 45 -4.90 0.67 -1.16
CA ILE A 45 -3.50 1.03 -1.37
C ILE A 45 -3.45 2.27 -2.27
N ALA A 46 -2.79 3.31 -1.78
CA ALA A 46 -2.33 4.44 -2.56
C ALA A 46 -0.83 4.33 -2.82
N TYR A 47 -0.37 4.80 -3.96
CA TYR A 47 1.05 4.82 -4.27
C TYR A 47 1.40 5.99 -5.18
N ILE A 48 2.66 6.36 -5.18
CA ILE A 48 3.24 7.33 -6.11
C ILE A 48 4.28 6.61 -6.97
N LYS A 49 4.30 6.93 -8.27
CA LYS A 49 5.28 6.39 -9.21
C LYS A 49 5.92 7.48 -10.05
N GLN A 50 7.13 7.21 -10.51
CA GLN A 50 7.81 7.99 -11.55
C GLN A 50 8.17 7.04 -12.69
N ALA A 51 7.68 7.34 -13.89
CA ALA A 51 7.66 6.39 -15.00
C ALA A 51 7.05 5.04 -14.56
N GLU A 52 7.83 3.97 -14.63
CA GLU A 52 7.40 2.62 -14.26
C GLU A 52 7.78 2.22 -12.83
N GLU A 53 8.49 3.07 -12.08
CA GLU A 53 8.99 2.76 -10.74
C GLU A 53 8.07 3.32 -9.64
N VAL A 54 7.66 2.44 -8.70
CA VAL A 54 6.90 2.83 -7.52
C VAL A 54 7.86 3.39 -6.46
N LEU A 55 7.61 4.62 -6.02
CA LEU A 55 8.49 5.35 -5.11
C LEU A 55 8.08 5.17 -3.65
N CYS A 56 6.77 5.18 -3.39
CA CYS A 56 6.20 5.10 -2.05
C CYS A 56 4.80 4.53 -2.11
N VAL A 57 4.42 3.80 -1.07
CA VAL A 57 3.16 3.10 -0.92
C VAL A 57 2.55 3.44 0.44
N ALA A 58 1.24 3.65 0.47
CA ALA A 58 0.43 3.80 1.66
C ALA A 58 -0.75 2.79 1.62
N GLY A 59 -0.77 1.86 2.56
CA GLY A 59 -1.89 0.97 2.84
C GLY A 59 -2.78 1.55 3.93
N PHE A 60 -4.10 1.55 3.73
CA PHE A 60 -5.02 2.19 4.67
C PHE A 60 -6.43 1.61 4.61
N ILE A 61 -7.21 1.85 5.67
CA ILE A 61 -8.65 1.61 5.71
C ILE A 61 -9.40 2.88 6.09
N ILE A 62 -10.58 3.08 5.49
CA ILE A 62 -11.53 4.12 5.91
C ILE A 62 -12.55 3.47 6.82
N GLY A 63 -12.73 4.03 8.01
CA GLY A 63 -13.67 3.50 9.00
C GLY A 63 -14.45 4.61 9.70
N GLU A 64 -15.36 4.19 10.56
CA GLU A 64 -16.13 5.07 11.43
C GLU A 64 -16.23 4.45 12.82
N LYS A 65 -16.04 5.26 13.86
CA LYS A 65 -16.13 4.81 15.26
C LYS A 65 -17.05 5.74 16.04
N LEU A 66 -17.75 5.21 17.04
CA LEU A 66 -18.60 6.01 17.93
C LEU A 66 -17.83 7.14 18.65
N ALA A 67 -16.56 6.92 18.96
CA ALA A 67 -15.75 7.88 19.73
C ALA A 67 -15.21 9.07 18.90
N TRP A 68 -15.02 8.93 17.59
CA TRP A 68 -14.36 9.96 16.76
C TRP A 68 -14.87 10.05 15.31
N GLY A 69 -15.96 9.37 14.98
CA GLY A 69 -16.58 9.42 13.66
C GLY A 69 -15.70 8.84 12.55
N LYS A 70 -15.90 9.36 11.33
CA LYS A 70 -15.20 8.94 10.12
C LYS A 70 -13.71 9.28 10.21
N HIS A 71 -12.87 8.28 9.96
CA HIS A 71 -11.42 8.40 10.00
C HIS A 71 -10.76 7.53 8.94
N ILE A 72 -9.48 7.81 8.71
CA ILE A 72 -8.58 6.95 7.95
C ILE A 72 -7.55 6.39 8.93
N TYR A 73 -7.27 5.10 8.83
CA TYR A 73 -6.17 4.45 9.54
C TYR A 73 -5.13 4.02 8.51
N ILE A 74 -3.88 4.43 8.72
CA ILE A 74 -2.75 4.10 7.84
C ILE A 74 -2.06 2.86 8.42
N ASP A 75 -2.27 1.71 7.78
CA ASP A 75 -1.71 0.41 8.17
C ASP A 75 -0.24 0.28 7.74
N ASP A 76 0.09 0.81 6.56
CA ASP A 76 1.41 0.74 5.95
C ASP A 76 1.77 2.10 5.33
N LEU A 77 2.99 2.58 5.56
CA LEU A 77 3.54 3.74 4.87
C LEU A 77 5.03 3.52 4.68
N VAL A 78 5.46 3.36 3.43
CA VAL A 78 6.85 3.03 3.11
C VAL A 78 7.28 3.71 1.82
N THR A 79 8.39 4.44 1.90
CA THR A 79 9.15 4.92 0.74
C THR A 79 10.27 3.93 0.44
N SER A 80 10.41 3.58 -0.83
CA SER A 80 11.50 2.73 -1.33
C SER A 80 12.85 3.27 -0.84
N ASP A 81 13.69 2.37 -0.34
CA ASP A 81 15.07 2.63 0.04
C ASP A 81 15.88 3.45 -0.98
N LYS A 82 15.63 3.27 -2.29
CA LYS A 82 16.27 4.03 -3.38
C LYS A 82 15.91 5.52 -3.40
N HIS A 83 14.78 5.89 -2.80
CA HIS A 83 14.20 7.23 -2.87
C HIS A 83 14.00 7.86 -1.48
N ARG A 84 14.40 7.17 -0.42
CA ARG A 84 14.28 7.66 0.95
C ARG A 84 15.31 8.75 1.21
N SER A 85 14.87 9.88 1.76
CA SER A 85 15.78 10.93 2.19
C SER A 85 16.74 10.39 3.27
N THR A 86 18.03 10.61 3.06
CA THR A 86 19.11 10.32 4.03
C THR A 86 19.25 11.44 5.05
#